data_AF-A0A0D7BL75-F1
#
_entry.id   AF-A0A0D7BL75-F1
#
_cell.length_a   1.000
_cell.length_b   1.000
_cell.length_c   1.000
_cell.angle_alpha   90.00
_cell.angle_beta   90.00
_cell.angle_gamma   90.00
#
_symmetry.space_group_name_H-M   'P 1'
#
loop_
_entity.id
_entity.type
_entity.pdbx_description
1 polymer ?
#
loop_
_entity_poly.entity_id
_entity_poly.type
_entity_poly.pdbx_seq_one_letter_code
_entity_poly.pdbx_strand_id
1 'polypeptide(L)'
;MVDEFDGVTNEVDDSRKSYGWMRDIYMEISVLHACREAKSPFLISGDMFLQDFDFYYFVMPAYTMDLFERLSLAVQSETPLTRTERMWYTQQLVVAVSALHALGWAHLDIKPENVMLKENGYLCLVDYGNATNLEVMECTPSGTAAYCAGEVAYSLSDDPHMHGFFMPKLADVYSLGRTIADVFIASAFPTLSNGSDISDIMACVGDVDLDAFDLIHQVCCILLKFT
;
A
#
# COMPACT_ATOMS: atom_id res chain seq x y z
N MET A 1 -18.83 -5.95 -4.64
CA MET A 1 -20.07 -6.61 -4.14
C MET A 1 -19.65 -7.79 -3.26
N VAL A 2 -20.24 -7.99 -2.08
CA VAL A 2 -19.89 -9.11 -1.20
C VAL A 2 -20.87 -10.25 -1.46
N ASP A 3 -20.37 -11.41 -1.91
CA ASP A 3 -21.16 -12.59 -2.22
C ASP A 3 -20.61 -13.82 -1.47
N GLU A 4 -21.50 -14.67 -0.96
CA GLU A 4 -21.13 -15.96 -0.37
C GLU A 4 -20.98 -17.02 -1.46
N PHE A 5 -19.76 -17.55 -1.62
CA PHE A 5 -19.48 -18.74 -2.43
C PHE A 5 -18.80 -19.79 -1.54
N ASP A 6 -19.25 -21.03 -1.60
CA ASP A 6 -18.70 -22.18 -0.85
C ASP A 6 -18.61 -22.01 0.69
N GLY A 7 -19.45 -21.14 1.27
CA GLY A 7 -19.46 -20.86 2.71
C GLY A 7 -18.36 -19.91 3.19
N VAL A 8 -17.70 -19.20 2.26
CA VAL A 8 -16.73 -18.15 2.53
C VAL A 8 -17.25 -16.82 1.96
N THR A 9 -17.13 -15.74 2.74
CA THR A 9 -17.46 -14.39 2.28
C THR A 9 -16.37 -13.89 1.34
N ASN A 10 -16.74 -13.66 0.08
CA ASN A 10 -15.82 -13.14 -0.93
C ASN A 10 -16.23 -11.73 -1.35
N GLU A 11 -15.23 -10.94 -1.71
CA GLU A 11 -15.40 -9.65 -2.34
C GLU A 11 -15.20 -9.80 -3.84
N VAL A 12 -16.11 -9.17 -4.59
CA VAL A 12 -16.03 -9.01 -6.04
C VAL A 12 -15.70 -7.56 -6.35
N ASP A 13 -14.50 -7.35 -6.90
CA ASP A 13 -14.08 -6.07 -7.49
C ASP A 13 -14.33 -6.09 -9.01
N ASP A 14 -14.87 -5.01 -9.56
CA ASP A 14 -15.27 -4.88 -10.96
C ASP A 14 -14.61 -3.70 -11.68
N SER A 15 -13.96 -3.98 -12.80
CA SER A 15 -13.24 -2.99 -13.60
C SER A 15 -13.77 -2.92 -15.03
N ARG A 16 -14.20 -1.72 -15.45
CA ARG A 16 -14.82 -1.51 -16.77
C ARG A 16 -13.81 -1.60 -17.92
N LYS A 17 -14.17 -2.32 -18.98
CA LYS A 17 -13.37 -2.45 -20.20
C LYS A 17 -13.27 -1.12 -20.94
N SER A 18 -12.04 -0.65 -21.12
CA SER A 18 -11.70 0.51 -21.95
C SER A 18 -10.31 0.31 -22.57
N TYR A 19 -10.12 0.81 -23.79
CA TYR A 19 -8.91 0.57 -24.61
C TYR A 19 -7.60 1.01 -23.91
N GLY A 20 -7.65 2.01 -23.03
CA GLY A 20 -6.47 2.47 -22.27
C GLY A 20 -6.09 1.60 -21.07
N TRP A 21 -7.01 0.75 -20.59
CA TRP A 21 -6.91 0.08 -19.28
C TRP A 21 -6.54 -1.40 -19.39
N MET A 22 -6.47 -1.93 -20.61
CA MET A 22 -6.19 -3.35 -20.85
C MET A 22 -4.79 -3.76 -20.37
N ARG A 23 -3.84 -2.82 -20.38
CA ARG A 23 -2.50 -3.05 -19.82
C ARG A 23 -2.58 -3.20 -18.30
N ASP A 24 -3.24 -2.26 -17.62
CA ASP A 24 -3.26 -2.19 -16.16
C ASP A 24 -3.96 -3.42 -15.57
N ILE A 25 -5.08 -3.83 -16.16
CA ILE A 25 -5.78 -5.08 -15.79
C ILE A 25 -4.89 -6.31 -16.00
N TYR A 26 -4.12 -6.37 -17.09
CA TYR A 26 -3.20 -7.48 -17.32
C TYR A 26 -2.08 -7.52 -16.27
N MET A 27 -1.58 -6.34 -15.88
CA MET A 27 -0.56 -6.20 -14.84
C MET A 27 -1.10 -6.69 -13.51
N GLU A 28 -2.27 -6.21 -13.08
CA GLU A 28 -2.92 -6.62 -11.85
C GLU A 28 -3.16 -8.14 -11.78
N ILE A 29 -3.69 -8.74 -12.86
CA ILE A 29 -3.83 -10.21 -12.97
C ILE A 29 -2.48 -10.91 -12.78
N SER A 30 -1.41 -10.37 -13.38
CA SER A 30 -0.08 -10.95 -13.30
C SER A 30 0.48 -10.90 -11.87
N VAL A 31 0.26 -9.80 -11.16
CA VAL A 31 0.68 -9.65 -9.75
C VAL A 31 -0.14 -10.58 -8.85
N LEU A 32 -1.48 -10.59 -8.98
CA LEU A 32 -2.35 -11.48 -8.22
C LEU A 32 -1.96 -12.96 -8.39
N HIS A 33 -1.62 -13.37 -9.62
CA HIS A 33 -1.15 -14.72 -9.90
C HIS A 33 0.20 -15.00 -9.24
N ALA A 34 1.16 -14.08 -9.33
CA ALA A 34 2.46 -14.23 -8.68
C ALA A 34 2.34 -14.35 -7.15
N CYS A 35 1.48 -13.53 -6.54
CA CYS A 35 1.18 -13.59 -5.11
C CYS A 35 0.59 -14.96 -4.71
N ARG A 36 -0.31 -15.51 -5.53
CA ARG A 36 -0.90 -16.84 -5.33
C ARG A 36 0.15 -17.95 -5.34
N GLU A 37 1.04 -17.95 -6.33
CA GLU A 37 2.11 -18.95 -6.45
C GLU A 37 3.10 -18.86 -5.28
N ALA A 38 3.40 -17.64 -4.82
CA ALA A 38 4.25 -17.39 -3.68
C ALA A 38 3.63 -17.83 -2.33
N LYS A 39 2.30 -17.97 -2.28
CA LYS A 39 1.53 -18.33 -1.07
C LYS A 39 1.85 -17.43 0.12
N SER A 40 2.09 -16.14 -0.15
CA SER A 40 2.36 -15.17 0.90
C SER A 40 1.09 -14.88 1.69
N PRO A 41 1.08 -15.02 3.03
CA PRO A 41 -0.10 -14.68 3.83
C PRO A 41 -0.31 -13.16 3.96
N PHE A 42 0.61 -12.34 3.44
CA PHE A 42 0.59 -10.88 3.57
C PHE A 42 0.24 -10.16 2.25
N LEU A 43 0.05 -10.90 1.16
CA LEU A 43 -0.30 -10.37 -0.16
C LEU A 43 -1.64 -10.96 -0.56
N ILE A 44 -2.53 -10.13 -1.11
CA ILE A 44 -3.79 -10.64 -1.65
C ILE A 44 -3.51 -11.49 -2.88
N SER A 45 -4.24 -12.59 -2.98
CA SER A 45 -4.25 -13.44 -4.16
C SER A 45 -5.68 -13.54 -4.66
N GLY A 46 -5.88 -13.43 -5.96
CA GLY A 46 -7.18 -13.68 -6.57
C GLY A 46 -7.55 -15.17 -6.49
N ASP A 47 -8.75 -15.46 -6.01
CA ASP A 47 -9.31 -16.81 -6.01
C ASP A 47 -9.84 -17.18 -7.39
N MET A 48 -10.52 -16.22 -8.04
CA MET A 48 -11.11 -16.38 -9.36
C MET A 48 -11.09 -15.07 -10.14
N PHE A 49 -10.95 -15.20 -11.46
CA PHE A 49 -11.05 -14.10 -12.41
C PHE A 49 -12.15 -14.40 -13.43
N LEU A 50 -13.07 -13.46 -13.62
CA LEU A 50 -14.19 -13.56 -14.57
C LEU A 50 -14.22 -12.33 -15.48
N GLN A 51 -14.96 -12.44 -16.57
CA GLN A 51 -15.24 -11.30 -17.44
C GLN A 51 -16.57 -11.46 -18.16
N ASP A 52 -17.22 -10.35 -18.46
CA ASP A 52 -18.37 -10.29 -19.38
C ASP A 52 -18.07 -9.36 -20.57
N PHE A 53 -19.08 -8.78 -21.22
CA PHE A 53 -18.85 -7.86 -22.35
C PHE A 53 -18.26 -6.51 -21.93
N ASP A 54 -18.51 -6.06 -20.71
CA ASP A 54 -18.26 -4.70 -20.25
C ASP A 54 -17.27 -4.62 -19.09
N PHE A 55 -17.06 -5.70 -18.33
CA PHE A 55 -16.30 -5.72 -17.08
C PHE A 55 -15.36 -6.92 -16.96
N TYR A 56 -14.31 -6.71 -16.16
CA TYR A 56 -13.52 -7.75 -15.52
C TYR A 56 -13.90 -7.84 -14.05
N TYR A 57 -13.91 -9.04 -13.51
CA TYR A 57 -14.24 -9.29 -12.11
C TYR A 57 -13.14 -10.08 -11.42
N PHE A 58 -12.74 -9.60 -10.25
CA PHE A 58 -11.80 -10.27 -9.37
C PHE A 58 -12.54 -10.75 -8.13
N VAL A 59 -12.50 -12.06 -7.88
CA VAL A 59 -13.04 -12.66 -6.65
C VAL A 59 -11.89 -12.94 -5.72
N MET A 60 -11.97 -12.41 -4.51
CA MET A 60 -10.94 -12.50 -3.48
C MET A 60 -11.55 -12.55 -2.08
N PRO A 61 -10.78 -12.96 -1.05
CA PRO A 61 -11.27 -12.96 0.33
C PRO A 61 -11.75 -11.57 0.76
N ALA A 62 -12.95 -11.50 1.33
CA ALA A 62 -13.45 -10.26 1.91
C ALA A 62 -12.82 -9.99 3.28
N TYR A 63 -12.49 -8.73 3.54
CA TYR A 63 -12.01 -8.28 4.85
C TYR A 63 -12.98 -7.25 5.43
N THR A 64 -13.07 -7.21 6.76
CA THR A 64 -14.06 -6.37 7.45
C THR A 64 -13.64 -4.93 7.60
N MET A 65 -12.34 -4.63 7.50
CA MET A 65 -11.76 -3.34 7.84
C MET A 65 -10.39 -3.18 7.18
N ASP A 66 -10.08 -1.97 6.72
CA ASP A 66 -8.75 -1.57 6.28
C ASP A 66 -7.95 -0.87 7.41
N LEU A 67 -6.65 -0.68 7.19
CA LEU A 67 -5.79 -0.05 8.19
C LEU A 67 -6.20 1.39 8.42
N PHE A 68 -6.69 2.12 7.41
CA PHE A 68 -7.15 3.50 7.56
C PHE A 68 -8.29 3.61 8.59
N GLU A 69 -9.30 2.75 8.49
CA GLU A 69 -10.42 2.68 9.42
C GLU A 69 -9.93 2.30 10.83
N ARG A 70 -9.01 1.32 10.94
CA ARG A 70 -8.39 0.96 12.22
C ARG A 70 -7.66 2.13 12.88
N LEU A 71 -6.91 2.91 12.10
CA LEU A 71 -6.21 4.11 12.58
C LEU A 71 -7.23 5.18 13.00
N SER A 72 -8.29 5.38 12.22
CA SER A 72 -9.36 6.33 12.53
C SER A 72 -10.07 6.02 13.86
N LEU A 73 -10.33 4.75 14.16
CA LEU A 73 -10.88 4.31 15.45
C LEU A 73 -9.90 4.53 16.61
N ALA A 74 -8.59 4.46 16.36
CA ALA A 74 -7.57 4.73 17.37
C ALA A 74 -7.52 6.21 17.76
N VAL A 75 -7.65 7.11 16.77
CA VAL A 75 -7.72 8.57 16.96
C VAL A 75 -8.89 8.94 17.84
N GLN A 76 -10.07 8.41 17.52
CA GLN A 76 -11.34 8.76 18.16
C GLN A 76 -11.43 8.27 19.61
N SER A 77 -10.36 7.67 20.13
CA SER A 77 -10.24 7.13 21.49
C SER A 77 -11.21 5.99 21.79
N GLU A 78 -11.91 5.45 20.78
CA GLU A 78 -12.74 4.26 20.94
C GLU A 78 -11.86 3.01 21.16
N THR A 79 -10.74 2.89 20.44
CA THR A 79 -9.77 1.78 20.57
C THR A 79 -8.32 2.18 20.25
N PRO A 80 -7.60 2.89 21.14
CA PRO A 80 -6.22 3.33 20.90
C PRO A 80 -5.27 2.18 20.55
N LEU A 81 -4.30 2.43 19.65
CA LEU A 81 -3.26 1.46 19.33
C LEU A 81 -2.24 1.35 20.47
N THR A 82 -1.98 0.12 20.90
CA THR A 82 -0.88 -0.21 21.80
C THR A 82 0.46 -0.14 21.07
N ARG A 83 1.56 0.05 21.82
CA ARG A 83 2.92 -0.03 21.26
C ARG A 83 3.17 -1.36 20.55
N THR A 84 2.67 -2.45 21.11
CA THR A 84 2.81 -3.79 20.51
C THR A 84 2.09 -3.89 19.17
N GLU A 85 0.86 -3.39 19.05
CA GLU A 85 0.13 -3.37 17.76
C GLU A 85 0.87 -2.55 16.71
N ARG A 86 1.38 -1.36 17.07
CA ARG A 86 2.14 -0.51 16.13
C ARG A 86 3.37 -1.23 15.57
N MET A 87 4.13 -1.89 16.45
CA MET A 87 5.30 -2.67 16.05
C MET A 87 4.90 -3.88 15.19
N TRP A 88 3.80 -4.56 15.54
CA TRP A 88 3.30 -5.72 14.81
C TRP A 88 2.83 -5.33 13.39
N TYR A 89 2.10 -4.23 13.24
CA TYR A 89 1.71 -3.71 11.93
C TYR A 89 2.92 -3.32 11.10
N THR A 90 3.89 -2.62 11.70
CA THR A 90 5.11 -2.22 10.99
C THR A 90 5.87 -3.43 10.45
N GLN A 91 6.08 -4.46 11.27
CA GLN A 91 6.77 -5.67 10.83
C GLN A 91 6.05 -6.35 9.65
N GLN A 92 4.72 -6.43 9.71
CA GLN A 92 3.93 -7.06 8.65
C GLN A 92 3.92 -6.25 7.36
N LEU A 93 3.82 -4.92 7.43
CA LEU A 93 3.94 -4.03 6.27
C LEU A 93 5.28 -4.22 5.55
N VAL A 94 6.38 -4.27 6.31
CA VAL A 94 7.73 -4.48 5.78
C VAL A 94 7.84 -5.85 5.10
N VAL A 95 7.29 -6.90 5.73
CA VAL A 95 7.30 -8.25 5.16
C VAL A 95 6.45 -8.31 3.89
N ALA A 96 5.28 -7.67 3.86
CA ALA A 96 4.42 -7.63 2.68
C ALA A 96 5.12 -6.98 1.49
N VAL A 97 5.64 -5.76 1.67
CA VAL A 97 6.33 -5.01 0.61
C VAL A 97 7.60 -5.73 0.15
N SER A 98 8.39 -6.26 1.09
CA SER A 98 9.57 -7.06 0.76
C SER A 98 9.22 -8.31 -0.05
N ALA A 99 8.13 -9.01 0.29
CA ALA A 99 7.66 -10.17 -0.45
C ALA A 99 7.22 -9.79 -1.87
N LEU A 100 6.50 -8.68 -2.05
CA LEU A 100 6.10 -8.20 -3.37
C LEU A 100 7.32 -7.83 -4.23
N HIS A 101 8.29 -7.12 -3.65
CA HIS A 101 9.55 -6.77 -4.31
C HIS A 101 10.35 -8.01 -4.69
N ALA A 102 10.37 -9.05 -3.85
CA ALA A 102 11.03 -10.32 -4.15
C ALA A 102 10.38 -11.07 -5.32
N LEU A 103 9.09 -10.81 -5.60
CA LEU A 103 8.39 -11.31 -6.79
C LEU A 103 8.64 -10.47 -8.04
N GLY A 104 9.40 -9.37 -7.94
CA GLY A 104 9.75 -8.51 -9.06
C GLY A 104 8.77 -7.37 -9.32
N TRP A 105 7.87 -7.09 -8.37
CA TRP A 105 6.80 -6.10 -8.52
C TRP A 105 6.96 -4.96 -7.51
N ALA A 106 6.66 -3.73 -7.95
CA ALA A 106 6.39 -2.57 -7.10
C ALA A 106 4.89 -2.28 -7.10
N HIS A 107 4.36 -1.75 -6.00
CA HIS A 107 2.94 -1.52 -5.78
C HIS A 107 2.47 -0.12 -6.23
N LEU A 108 3.27 0.90 -5.93
CA LEU A 108 3.06 2.32 -6.27
C LEU A 108 1.82 3.01 -5.66
N ASP A 109 1.11 2.36 -4.75
CA ASP A 109 -0.01 2.96 -4.01
C ASP A 109 -0.14 2.38 -2.60
N ILE A 110 1.00 2.23 -1.91
CA ILE A 110 1.04 1.76 -0.52
C ILE A 110 0.51 2.87 0.39
N LYS A 111 -0.63 2.60 1.01
CA LYS A 111 -1.32 3.49 1.93
C LYS A 111 -2.21 2.65 2.88
N PRO A 112 -2.65 3.19 4.02
CA PRO A 112 -3.50 2.46 4.97
C PRO A 112 -4.79 1.86 4.35
N GLU A 113 -5.39 2.53 3.37
CA GLU A 113 -6.59 2.05 2.66
C GLU A 113 -6.33 0.76 1.86
N ASN A 114 -5.10 0.59 1.37
CA ASN A 114 -4.69 -0.59 0.58
C ASN A 114 -4.07 -1.69 1.46
N VAL A 115 -4.33 -1.66 2.77
CA VAL A 115 -3.86 -2.65 3.72
C VAL A 115 -5.03 -3.15 4.55
N MET A 116 -5.48 -4.37 4.26
CA MET A 116 -6.62 -4.99 4.93
C MET A 116 -6.23 -5.67 6.25
N LEU A 117 -7.11 -5.59 7.24
CA LEU A 117 -6.99 -6.33 8.50
C LEU A 117 -7.75 -7.65 8.41
N LYS A 118 -7.03 -8.74 8.65
CA LYS A 118 -7.60 -10.08 8.80
C LYS A 118 -8.18 -10.25 10.20
N GLU A 119 -9.19 -11.09 10.35
CA GLU A 119 -9.82 -11.40 11.65
C GLU A 119 -8.83 -11.89 12.72
N ASN A 120 -7.74 -12.53 12.28
CA ASN A 120 -6.67 -13.02 13.15
C ASN A 120 -5.62 -11.94 13.52
N GLY A 121 -5.85 -10.67 13.16
CA GLY A 121 -4.97 -9.53 13.44
C GLY A 121 -3.79 -9.37 12.49
N TYR A 122 -3.72 -10.19 11.43
CA TYR A 122 -2.68 -10.04 10.40
C TYR A 122 -3.08 -9.00 9.35
N LEU A 123 -2.08 -8.41 8.68
CA LEU A 123 -2.28 -7.47 7.58
C LEU A 123 -2.21 -8.18 6.22
N CYS A 124 -2.90 -7.64 5.23
CA CYS A 124 -2.84 -8.05 3.84
C CYS A 124 -2.71 -6.82 2.94
N LEU A 125 -1.66 -6.73 2.13
CA LEU A 125 -1.53 -5.71 1.10
C LEU A 125 -2.44 -6.06 -0.08
N VAL A 126 -3.26 -5.11 -0.53
CA VAL A 126 -4.28 -5.25 -1.58
C VAL A 126 -4.16 -4.16 -2.65
N ASP A 127 -4.96 -4.26 -3.71
CA ASP A 127 -5.06 -3.28 -4.82
C ASP A 127 -3.77 -3.12 -5.62
N TYR A 128 -3.63 -3.92 -6.67
CA TYR A 128 -2.46 -3.90 -7.56
C TYR A 128 -2.71 -3.11 -8.85
N GLY A 129 -3.72 -2.24 -8.88
CA GLY A 129 -4.07 -1.48 -10.08
C GLY A 129 -2.97 -0.53 -10.56
N ASN A 130 -2.06 -0.12 -9.68
CA ASN A 130 -0.89 0.72 -10.01
C ASN A 130 0.43 -0.08 -10.11
N ALA A 131 0.39 -1.41 -9.94
CA ALA A 131 1.59 -2.21 -9.81
C ALA A 131 2.38 -2.33 -11.13
N THR A 132 3.70 -2.39 -11.02
CA THR A 132 4.61 -2.46 -12.17
C THR A 132 5.88 -3.26 -11.84
N ASN A 133 6.65 -3.62 -12.87
CA ASN A 133 7.97 -4.23 -12.68
C ASN A 133 8.92 -3.24 -11.99
N LEU A 134 9.96 -3.74 -11.33
CA LEU A 134 10.97 -2.90 -10.65
C LEU A 134 11.91 -2.10 -11.58
N GLU A 135 11.66 -2.12 -12.90
CA GLU A 135 12.48 -1.39 -13.86
C GLU A 135 12.28 0.13 -13.74
N VAL A 136 13.34 0.88 -14.03
CA VAL A 136 13.28 2.34 -14.08
C VAL A 136 12.25 2.76 -15.13
N MET A 137 11.34 3.66 -14.76
CA MET A 137 10.27 4.10 -15.64
C MET A 137 10.11 5.62 -15.64
N GLU A 138 9.54 6.13 -16.73
CA GLU A 138 9.13 7.53 -16.82
C GLU A 138 8.03 7.81 -15.79
N CYS A 139 8.11 8.97 -15.15
CA CYS A 139 7.11 9.38 -14.19
C CYS A 139 5.77 9.62 -14.89
N THR A 140 4.76 8.86 -14.48
CA THR A 140 3.37 9.04 -14.90
C THR A 140 2.51 9.40 -13.69
N PRO A 141 1.58 10.37 -13.81
CA PRO A 141 0.65 10.68 -12.72
C PRO A 141 -0.16 9.44 -12.30
N SER A 142 0.19 8.86 -11.16
CA SER A 142 -0.42 7.65 -10.61
C SER A 142 -0.18 7.57 -9.10
N GLY A 143 -1.01 6.80 -8.40
CA GLY A 143 -0.98 6.69 -6.94
C GLY A 143 -1.58 7.86 -6.17
N THR A 144 -1.60 7.74 -4.84
CA THR A 144 -2.19 8.73 -3.93
C THR A 144 -1.19 9.82 -3.55
N ALA A 145 -1.47 11.07 -3.92
CA ALA A 145 -0.54 12.20 -3.78
C ALA A 145 0.07 12.38 -2.37
N ALA A 146 -0.68 12.09 -1.31
CA ALA A 146 -0.21 12.21 0.08
C ALA A 146 0.88 11.19 0.48
N TYR A 147 0.97 10.08 -0.24
CA TYR A 147 1.91 8.97 -0.01
C TYR A 147 2.96 8.87 -1.11
N CYS A 148 2.94 9.80 -2.07
CA CYS A 148 3.78 9.79 -3.24
C CYS A 148 5.17 10.36 -2.93
N ALA A 149 6.23 9.67 -3.36
CA ALA A 149 7.61 10.11 -3.15
C ALA A 149 7.88 11.45 -3.85
N GLY A 150 8.78 12.25 -3.27
CA GLY A 150 9.09 13.60 -3.78
C GLY A 150 9.49 13.61 -5.25
N GLU A 151 10.26 12.62 -5.71
CA GLU A 151 10.72 12.46 -7.09
C GLU A 151 9.57 12.10 -8.08
N VAL A 152 8.58 11.35 -7.61
CA VAL A 152 7.38 11.02 -8.38
C VAL A 152 6.47 12.25 -8.43
N ALA A 153 6.30 12.94 -7.30
CA ALA A 153 5.50 14.16 -7.18
C ALA A 153 6.11 15.36 -7.94
N TYR A 154 7.44 15.51 -7.97
CA TYR A 154 8.14 16.58 -8.71
C TYR A 154 7.87 16.49 -10.22
N SER A 155 7.67 15.26 -10.69
CA SER A 155 7.40 14.95 -12.08
C SER A 155 5.92 15.12 -12.47
N LEU A 156 5.06 15.46 -11.50
CA LEU A 156 3.69 15.93 -11.73
C LEU A 156 3.63 17.45 -12.03
N SER A 157 4.77 18.13 -12.05
CA SER A 157 4.82 19.55 -12.40
C SER A 157 4.47 19.74 -13.89
N ASP A 158 3.68 20.77 -14.21
CA ASP A 158 3.28 21.15 -15.57
C ASP A 158 4.46 21.61 -16.47
N ASP A 159 5.71 21.41 -16.04
CA ASP A 159 6.90 21.75 -16.81
C ASP A 159 7.19 20.64 -17.85
N PRO A 160 7.00 20.90 -19.15
CA PRO A 160 7.24 19.92 -20.22
C PRO A 160 8.71 19.53 -20.39
N HIS A 161 9.64 20.16 -19.65
CA HIS A 161 11.05 19.79 -19.61
C HIS A 161 11.43 18.92 -18.41
N MET A 162 10.50 18.66 -17.49
CA MET A 162 10.68 17.82 -16.32
C MET A 162 10.10 16.42 -16.53
N HIS A 163 10.63 15.69 -17.52
CA HIS A 163 10.41 14.24 -17.61
C HIS A 163 11.40 13.52 -16.69
N GLY A 164 10.93 13.20 -15.49
CA GLY A 164 11.68 12.43 -14.52
C GLY A 164 11.62 10.93 -14.83
N PHE A 165 12.68 10.23 -14.44
CA PHE A 165 12.66 8.78 -14.27
C PHE A 165 12.74 8.48 -12.78
N PHE A 166 12.02 7.46 -12.33
CA PHE A 166 12.08 7.02 -10.95
C PHE A 166 12.27 5.50 -10.88
N MET A 167 12.73 5.04 -9.71
CA MET A 167 12.82 3.63 -9.39
C MET A 167 11.56 3.22 -8.62
N PRO A 168 10.66 2.38 -9.18
CA PRO A 168 9.42 1.96 -8.53
C PRO A 168 9.64 1.39 -7.13
N LYS A 169 10.72 0.61 -6.95
CA LYS A 169 11.12 0.06 -5.66
C LYS A 169 11.33 1.14 -4.58
N LEU A 170 11.95 2.27 -4.94
CA LEU A 170 12.25 3.35 -4.00
C LEU A 170 11.00 4.17 -3.66
N ALA A 171 10.13 4.37 -4.64
CA ALA A 171 8.83 5.00 -4.42
C ALA A 171 8.01 4.19 -3.40
N ASP A 172 7.96 2.87 -3.52
CA ASP A 172 7.30 2.00 -2.53
C ASP A 172 7.90 2.13 -1.12
N VAL A 173 9.24 2.22 -1.02
CA VAL A 173 9.92 2.39 0.28
C VAL A 173 9.50 3.71 0.94
N TYR A 174 9.34 4.78 0.16
CA TYR A 174 8.82 6.05 0.65
C TYR A 174 7.38 5.92 1.15
N SER A 175 6.47 5.38 0.32
CA SER A 175 5.06 5.21 0.66
C SER A 175 4.86 4.30 1.88
N LEU A 176 5.67 3.25 2.01
CA LEU A 176 5.76 2.40 3.19
C LEU A 176 6.18 3.20 4.43
N GLY A 177 7.22 4.03 4.34
CA GLY A 177 7.66 4.89 5.44
C GLY A 177 6.57 5.86 5.90
N ARG A 178 5.82 6.45 4.95
CA ARG A 178 4.69 7.33 5.25
C ARG A 178 3.55 6.57 5.95
N THR A 179 3.19 5.40 5.45
CA THR A 179 2.16 4.53 6.04
C THR A 179 2.54 4.09 7.46
N ILE A 180 3.81 3.71 7.68
CA ILE A 180 4.32 3.39 9.02
C ILE A 180 4.22 4.61 9.93
N ALA A 181 4.59 5.80 9.45
CA ALA A 181 4.44 7.02 10.24
C ALA A 181 2.99 7.23 10.68
N ASP A 182 1.99 7.00 9.83
CA ASP A 182 0.58 7.10 10.22
C ASP A 182 0.17 6.11 11.31
N VAL A 183 0.73 4.90 11.32
CA VAL A 183 0.54 3.92 12.40
C VAL A 183 1.03 4.46 13.75
N PHE A 184 2.14 5.21 13.77
CA PHE A 184 2.69 5.82 14.99
C PHE A 184 2.01 7.13 15.37
N ILE A 185 1.54 7.89 14.38
CA ILE A 185 0.92 9.22 14.54
C ILE A 185 -0.60 9.11 14.64
N ALA A 186 -1.17 7.91 14.77
CA ALA A 186 -2.60 7.68 14.89
C ALA A 186 -3.28 8.49 16.03
N SER A 187 -2.55 9.07 16.99
CA SER A 187 -3.11 10.02 17.96
C SER A 187 -3.22 11.48 17.47
N ALA A 188 -2.66 11.81 16.30
CA ALA A 188 -2.67 13.14 15.66
C ALA A 188 -3.17 13.10 14.19
N PHE A 189 -3.79 12.01 13.76
CA PHE A 189 -4.66 11.99 12.58
C PHE A 189 -5.94 12.77 12.93
N PRO A 190 -6.50 13.72 12.12
CA PRO A 190 -6.22 14.11 10.74
C PRO A 190 -5.51 15.49 10.64
N THR A 191 -4.75 15.92 11.65
CA THR A 191 -4.14 17.27 11.70
C THR A 191 -2.99 17.47 10.70
N LEU A 192 -2.43 16.40 10.14
CA LEU A 192 -1.40 16.46 9.10
C LEU A 192 -2.07 16.42 7.73
N SER A 193 -2.22 17.60 7.10
CA SER A 193 -2.74 17.74 5.74
C SER A 193 -1.70 17.38 4.67
N ASN A 194 -2.14 17.27 3.41
CA ASN A 194 -1.25 17.18 2.25
C ASN A 194 -0.19 18.29 2.30
N GLY A 195 1.10 17.92 2.26
CA GLY A 195 2.23 18.85 2.34
C GLY A 195 2.86 19.01 3.72
N SER A 196 2.45 18.24 4.73
CA SER A 196 3.14 18.19 6.02
C SER A 196 4.53 17.56 5.85
N ASP A 197 5.58 18.29 6.20
CA ASP A 197 6.96 17.79 6.10
C ASP A 197 7.33 16.95 7.35
N ILE A 198 8.47 16.28 7.33
CA ILE A 198 9.04 15.55 8.47
C ILE A 198 9.04 16.40 9.75
N SER A 199 9.24 17.72 9.65
CA SER A 199 9.16 18.62 10.80
C SER A 199 7.75 18.72 11.41
N ASP A 200 6.69 18.68 10.61
CA ASP A 200 5.31 18.75 11.09
C ASP A 200 4.91 17.42 11.74
N ILE A 201 5.38 16.30 11.15
CA ILE A 201 5.30 14.97 11.74
C ILE A 201 6.02 14.95 13.10
N MET A 202 7.26 15.46 13.17
CA MET A 202 8.04 15.55 14.42
C MET A 202 7.38 16.48 15.46
N ALA A 203 6.72 17.55 15.03
CA ALA A 203 6.06 18.49 15.94
C ALA A 203 4.75 17.94 16.54
N CYS A 204 3.99 17.14 15.78
CA CYS A 204 2.78 16.48 16.28
C CYS A 204 3.07 15.29 17.20
N VAL A 205 4.24 14.65 17.05
CA VAL A 205 4.59 13.42 17.78
C VAL A 205 5.01 13.68 19.24
N GLY A 206 5.34 14.92 19.64
CA GLY A 206 6.03 15.13 20.92
C GLY A 206 7.38 14.39 20.91
N ASP A 207 7.98 14.08 22.07
CA ASP A 207 9.20 13.25 22.13
C ASP A 207 9.03 12.04 21.20
N VAL A 208 9.70 12.08 20.05
CA VAL A 208 9.67 11.02 19.05
C VAL A 208 10.05 9.76 19.79
N ASP A 209 9.18 8.75 19.77
CA ASP A 209 9.58 7.40 20.14
C ASP A 209 10.72 7.06 19.16
N LEU A 210 11.97 7.30 19.58
CA LEU A 210 13.18 7.26 18.73
C LEU A 210 13.24 5.95 17.93
N ASP A 211 12.62 4.91 18.50
CA ASP A 211 12.32 3.62 17.91
C ASP A 211 11.65 3.70 16.53
N ALA A 212 10.70 4.62 16.28
CA ALA A 212 10.00 4.73 14.99
C ALA A 212 10.92 5.24 13.88
N PHE A 213 11.77 6.24 14.17
CA PHE A 213 12.74 6.75 13.21
C PHE A 213 13.86 5.74 12.95
N ASP A 214 14.38 5.11 14.01
CA ASP A 214 15.36 4.03 13.88
C ASP A 214 14.79 2.85 13.11
N LEU A 215 13.51 2.52 13.28
CA LEU A 215 12.83 1.44 12.56
C LEU A 215 12.62 1.80 11.09
N ILE A 216 12.16 3.01 10.75
CA ILE A 216 12.06 3.47 9.36
C ILE A 216 13.43 3.43 8.69
N HIS A 217 14.47 3.91 9.37
CA HIS A 217 15.85 3.85 8.87
C HIS A 217 16.36 2.41 8.70
N GLN A 218 16.08 1.52 9.66
CA GLN A 218 16.41 0.09 9.56
C GLN A 218 15.65 -0.60 8.42
N VAL A 219 14.38 -0.25 8.21
CA VAL A 219 13.54 -0.76 7.10
C VAL A 219 14.10 -0.31 5.76
N CYS A 220 14.42 0.97 5.60
CA CYS A 220 15.13 1.48 4.42
C CYS A 220 16.44 0.71 4.21
N CYS A 221 17.24 0.53 5.27
CA CYS A 221 18.48 -0.24 5.19
C CYS A 221 18.27 -1.71 4.78
N ILE A 222 17.19 -2.37 5.22
CA ILE A 222 16.91 -3.77 4.88
C ILE A 222 16.45 -3.87 3.42
N LEU A 223 15.49 -3.07 3.00
CA LEU A 223 14.94 -3.11 1.64
C LEU A 223 15.96 -2.67 0.57
N LEU A 224 16.89 -1.79 0.94
CA LEU A 224 18.01 -1.34 0.09
C LEU A 224 19.21 -2.31 0.10
N LYS A 225 19.33 -3.25 1.04
CA LYS A 225 20.43 -4.24 1.09
C LYS A 225 20.15 -5.51 0.29
N PHE A 226 18.90 -5.79 -0.07
CA PHE A 226 18.52 -6.88 -0.98
C PHE A 226 18.57 -6.43 -2.47
N THR A 227 19.54 -5.59 -2.82
CA THR A 227 19.93 -5.21 -4.19
C THR A 227 21.13 -6.04 -4.64
#